data_AF-A0A509LFB3-F1
#
_entry.id   AF-A0A509LFB3-F1
#
_cell.length_a   1.000
_cell.length_b   1.000
_cell.length_c   1.000
_cell.angle_alpha   90.00
_cell.angle_beta   90.00
_cell.angle_gamma   90.00
#
_symmetry.space_group_name_H-M   'P 1'
#
loop_
_entity.id
_entity.type
_entity.pdbx_description
1 polymer ?
#
loop_
_entity_poly.entity_id
_entity_poly.type
_entity_poly.pdbx_seq_one_letter_code
_entity_poly.pdbx_strand_id
1 'polypeptide(L)' 'MNQTYQDPGRAEEISQILEPLIRRIIREELTRLVKVESGTFYLDPDMPLYEDMEDILQRKANGRVKLHSHDEVWSE' A
#
# COMPACT_ATOMS: atom_id res chain seq x y z
N MET A 1 -1.77 31.51 -37.44
CA MET A 1 -2.33 30.95 -36.18
C MET A 1 -2.59 29.48 -36.44
N ASN A 2 -1.76 28.57 -35.89
CA ASN A 2 -1.98 27.13 -36.04
C ASN A 2 -2.75 26.64 -34.82
N GLN A 3 -4.07 26.51 -34.97
CA GLN A 3 -4.90 25.80 -34.01
C GLN A 3 -4.63 24.30 -34.18
N THR A 4 -3.85 23.72 -33.27
CA THR A 4 -3.78 22.28 -33.08
C THR A 4 -5.15 21.82 -32.58
N TYR A 5 -5.97 21.31 -33.50
CA TYR A 5 -7.16 20.54 -33.14
C TYR A 5 -6.67 19.28 -32.42
N GLN A 6 -6.79 19.27 -31.10
CA GLN A 6 -6.77 18.01 -30.35
C GLN A 6 -8.05 17.27 -30.73
N ASP A 7 -7.89 16.11 -31.36
CA ASP A 7 -8.99 15.20 -31.69
C ASP A 7 -9.45 14.51 -30.39
N PRO A 8 -10.61 14.88 -29.82
CA PRO A 8 -11.08 14.31 -28.57
C PRO A 8 -11.36 12.80 -28.69
N GLY A 9 -11.70 12.29 -29.89
CA GLY A 9 -11.93 10.86 -30.11
C GLY A 9 -10.67 10.02 -29.85
N ARG A 10 -9.50 10.56 -30.21
CA ARG A 10 -8.21 9.91 -30.01
C ARG A 10 -7.81 9.82 -28.54
N ALA A 11 -8.17 10.81 -27.73
CA ALA A 11 -7.90 10.80 -26.30
C ALA A 11 -8.77 9.77 -25.56
N GLU A 12 -10.03 9.63 -25.98
CA GLU A 12 -10.96 8.64 -25.45
C GLU A 12 -10.50 7.21 -25.77
N GLU A 13 -10.08 6.95 -27.01
CA GLU A 13 -9.54 5.65 -27.44
C GLU A 13 -8.27 5.26 -26.68
N ILE A 14 -7.36 6.22 -26.50
CA ILE A 14 -6.14 6.00 -25.70
C ILE A 14 -6.50 5.66 -24.25
N SER A 15 -7.49 6.35 -23.68
CA SER A 15 -7.93 6.12 -22.30
C SER A 15 -8.55 4.73 -22.13
N GLN A 16 -9.37 4.30 -23.08
CA GLN A 16 -9.97 2.96 -23.09
C GLN A 16 -8.94 1.83 -23.17
N ILE A 17 -7.79 2.07 -23.82
CA ILE A 17 -6.70 1.09 -23.92
C ILE A 17 -5.79 1.14 -22.69
N LEU A 18 -5.44 2.34 -22.22
CA LEU A 18 -4.45 2.52 -21.16
C LEU A 18 -5.03 2.23 -19.77
N GLU A 19 -6.28 2.59 -19.50
CA GLU A 19 -6.90 2.35 -18.20
C GLU A 19 -6.83 0.88 -17.75
N PRO A 20 -7.27 -0.12 -18.54
CA PRO A 20 -7.18 -1.51 -18.13
C PRO A 20 -5.74 -1.98 -17.94
N LEU A 21 -4.80 -1.45 -18.73
CA LEU A 21 -3.38 -1.79 -18.64
C LEU A 21 -2.73 -1.23 -17.37
N ILE A 22 -2.98 0.05 -17.06
CA ILE A 22 -2.53 0.70 -15.83
C ILE A 22 -3.13 0.01 -14.62
N ARG A 23 -4.44 -0.28 -14.64
CA ARG A 23 -5.14 -0.99 -13.56
C ARG A 23 -4.55 -2.37 -13.31
N ARG A 24 -4.15 -3.10 -14.37
CA ARG A 24 -3.49 -4.40 -14.25
C ARG A 24 -2.12 -4.26 -13.55
N ILE A 25 -1.29 -3.32 -14.01
CA ILE A 25 0.05 -3.09 -13.45
C ILE A 25 -0.04 -2.71 -11.97
N ILE A 26 -0.91 -1.75 -11.61
CA ILE A 26 -1.09 -1.34 -10.22
C ILE A 26 -1.51 -2.53 -9.35
N ARG A 27 -2.44 -3.36 -9.82
CA ARG A 27 -2.88 -4.55 -9.08
C ARG A 27 -1.75 -5.56 -8.89
N GLU A 28 -0.95 -5.80 -9.92
CA GLU A 28 0.20 -6.70 -9.85
C GLU A 28 1.24 -6.22 -8.84
N GLU A 29 1.55 -4.92 -8.83
CA GLU A 29 2.53 -4.34 -7.90
C GLU A 29 2.01 -4.29 -6.47
N LEU A 30 0.73 -3.97 -6.24
CA LEU A 30 0.12 -4.07 -4.91
C LEU A 30 0.09 -5.53 -4.42
N THR A 31 -0.23 -6.48 -5.30
CA THR A 31 -0.21 -7.91 -4.95
C THR A 31 1.21 -8.38 -4.65
N ARG A 32 2.21 -7.90 -5.40
CA ARG A 32 3.62 -8.16 -5.15
C ARG A 32 4.03 -7.60 -3.80
N LEU A 33 3.66 -6.36 -3.47
CA LEU A 33 3.96 -5.74 -2.18
C LEU A 33 3.38 -6.55 -1.02
N VAL A 34 2.11 -6.95 -1.11
CA VAL A 34 1.45 -7.78 -0.08
C VAL A 34 2.08 -9.18 0.04
N LYS A 35 2.53 -9.77 -1.07
CA LYS A 35 3.16 -11.11 -1.07
C LYS A 35 4.63 -11.09 -0.63
N VAL A 36 5.37 -10.04 -0.97
CA VAL A 36 6.78 -9.86 -0.60
C VAL A 36 6.90 -9.41 0.85
N GLU A 37 5.96 -8.58 1.34
CA GLU A 37 5.80 -8.24 2.74
C GLU A 37 4.82 -9.19 3.44
N SER A 38 5.08 -10.49 3.40
CA SER A 38 4.31 -11.51 4.12
C SER A 38 4.30 -11.36 5.65
N GLY A 39 4.89 -10.28 6.18
CA GLY A 39 4.86 -9.87 7.59
C GLY A 39 4.12 -8.56 7.88
N THR A 40 3.54 -7.89 6.87
CA THR A 40 2.80 -6.63 7.09
C THR A 40 1.34 -6.94 7.38
N PHE A 41 1.00 -6.91 8.67
CA PHE A 41 -0.38 -7.04 9.14
C PHE A 41 -1.11 -5.70 8.97
N TYR A 42 -2.16 -5.68 8.15
CA TYR A 42 -3.01 -4.50 7.96
C TYR A 42 -4.17 -4.52 8.95
N LEU A 43 -4.28 -3.47 9.76
CA LEU A 43 -5.40 -3.23 10.65
C LEU A 43 -6.29 -2.13 10.07
N ASP A 44 -7.57 -2.44 9.92
CA ASP A 44 -8.58 -1.45 9.55
C ASP A 44 -8.91 -0.58 10.78
N PRO A 45 -9.13 0.74 10.63
CA PRO A 45 -9.53 1.62 11.73
C PRO A 45 -10.73 1.14 12.56
N ASP A 46 -11.66 0.42 11.95
CA ASP A 46 -12.83 -0.11 12.63
C ASP A 46 -12.52 -1.39 13.47
N MET A 47 -11.29 -1.93 13.37
CA MET A 47 -10.89 -3.10 14.15
C MET A 47 -10.54 -2.71 15.59
N PRO A 48 -10.95 -3.52 16.60
CA PRO A 48 -10.74 -3.20 18.01
C PRO A 48 -9.28 -2.96 18.44
N LEU A 49 -8.29 -3.48 17.70
CA LEU A 49 -6.86 -3.37 18.02
C LEU A 49 -6.15 -2.23 17.30
N TYR A 50 -6.84 -1.46 16.46
CA TYR A 50 -6.22 -0.44 15.62
C TYR A 50 -5.52 0.64 16.46
N GLU A 51 -6.26 1.27 17.38
CA GLU A 51 -5.76 2.36 18.22
C GLU A 51 -4.58 1.92 19.10
N ASP A 52 -4.68 0.71 19.68
CA ASP A 52 -3.63 0.14 20.53
C ASP A 52 -2.33 -0.09 19.75
N MET A 53 -2.42 -0.61 18.52
CA MET A 53 -1.25 -0.85 17.69
C MET A 53 -0.64 0.45 17.15
N GLU A 54 -1.45 1.46 16.89
CA GLU A 54 -0.99 2.81 16.55
C GLU A 54 -0.20 3.45 17.72
N ASP A 55 -0.71 3.37 18.94
CA ASP A 55 -0.02 3.86 20.13
C ASP A 55 1.32 3.12 20.36
N ILE A 56 1.36 1.80 20.17
CA ILE A 56 2.60 1.02 20.26
C ILE A 56 3.62 1.48 19.21
N LEU A 57 3.19 1.74 17.97
CA LEU A 57 4.06 2.26 16.90
C LEU A 57 4.63 3.63 17.26
N GLN A 58 3.80 4.54 17.76
CA GLN A 58 4.24 5.87 18.21
C GLN A 58 5.26 5.78 19.35
N ARG A 59 5.02 4.89 20.32
CA ARG A 59 5.95 4.69 21.44
C ARG A 59 7.28 4.07 21.01
N LYS A 60 7.25 3.12 20.06
CA LYS A 60 8.45 2.55 19.44
C LYS A 60 9.27 3.63 18.73
N ALA A 61 8.62 4.47 17.90
CA ALA A 61 9.29 5.55 17.18
C ALA A 61 9.98 6.56 18.11
N ASN A 62 9.38 6.81 19.28
CA ASN A 62 9.94 7.67 20.31
C ASN A 62 10.92 6.97 21.27
N GLY A 63 11.30 5.71 20.98
CA GLY A 63 12.25 4.94 21.79
C GLY A 63 11.75 4.58 23.19
N ARG A 64 10.44 4.68 23.45
CA ARG A 64 9.82 4.45 24.76
C ARG A 64 9.47 2.99 25.01
N VAL A 65 9.47 2.17 23.96
CA VAL A 65 9.14 0.75 24.03
C VAL A 65 10.20 -0.04 23.27
N LYS A 66 10.73 -1.09 23.91
CA LYS A 66 11.60 -2.08 23.28
C LYS A 66 10.74 -3.30 22.91
N LEU A 67 10.68 -3.61 21.63
CA LEU A 67 10.02 -4.81 21.13
C LEU A 67 11.06 -5.91 20.98
N HIS A 68 10.71 -7.10 21.44
CA HIS A 68 11.55 -8.29 21.37
C HIS A 68 10.93 -9.28 20.38
N SER A 69 11.77 -10.01 19.65
CA SER A 69 11.26 -11.07 18.77
C SER A 69 10.81 -12.28 19.60
N HIS A 70 9.99 -13.14 19.00
CA HIS A 70 9.61 -14.40 19.62
C HIS A 70 10.86 -15.24 19.94
N ASP A 71 11.79 -15.39 18.99
CA ASP A 71 13.03 -16.12 19.22
C ASP A 71 13.84 -15.53 20.39
N GLU A 72 13.88 -14.20 20.54
CA GLU A 72 14.65 -13.54 21.60
C GLU A 72 14.17 -13.89 23.01
N VAL A 73 12.86 -14.16 23.18
CA VAL A 73 12.26 -14.35 24.51
C VAL A 73 11.87 -15.82 24.75
N TRP A 74 11.62 -16.60 23.69
CA TRP A 74 11.16 -17.99 23.76
C TRP A 74 12.20 -19.02 23.28
N SER A 75 13.48 -18.63 23.09
CA SER A 75 14.55 -19.60 22.80
C SER A 75 14.58 -20.72 23.85
N GLU A 76 14.20 -21.94 23.45
CA GLU A 76 14.53 -23.21 24.11
C GLU A 76 15.97 -23.64 23.77
#